data_AF-A0A6L7SV94-F1
#
_entry.id   AF-A0A6L7SV94-F1
#
_cell.length_a   1.000
_cell.length_b   1.000
_cell.length_c   1.000
_cell.angle_alpha   90.00
_cell.angle_beta   90.00
_cell.angle_gamma   90.00
#
_symmetry.space_group_name_H-M   'P 1'
#
loop_
_entity.id
_entity.type
_entity.pdbx_description
1 polymer ?
#
loop_
_entity_poly.entity_id
_entity_poly.type
_entity_poly.pdbx_seq_one_letter_code
_entity_poly.pdbx_strand_id
1 'polypeptide(L)'
;MIETLTTAISGHGPMVKMVWILLAVVILDIASRLLIRKMAALTQKSKTAWDDALIESIGAPVHWLIWVVGLTVALGVSGILPEDIAGMLHVARILIVIALFSWFLFRLIESFGNNLVGTTTLSGGTIDRSLVDIASKLIKLIVVVLAVLISMQTLGFSLTGLLAFGGIGGLAKVFAAK
;
A
#
# COMPACT_ATOMS: atom_id res chain seq x y z
N MET A 1 3.50 -4.77 33.63
CA MET A 1 2.32 -5.49 33.07
C MET A 1 2.51 -5.86 31.60
N ILE A 2 3.15 -5.02 30.77
CA ILE A 2 3.52 -5.38 29.38
C ILE A 2 4.71 -6.36 29.36
N GLU A 3 5.69 -6.21 30.27
CA GLU A 3 6.86 -7.10 30.37
C GLU A 3 6.55 -8.51 30.91
N THR A 4 5.48 -8.65 31.70
CA THR A 4 4.98 -9.94 32.20
C THR A 4 4.23 -10.73 31.12
N LEU A 5 3.60 -10.03 30.17
CA LEU A 5 3.00 -10.65 28.99
C LEU A 5 4.07 -11.08 27.97
N THR A 6 5.17 -10.34 27.84
CA THR A 6 6.29 -10.74 26.98
C THR A 6 7.07 -11.92 27.53
N THR A 7 7.15 -12.09 28.86
CA THR A 7 7.81 -13.24 29.50
C THR A 7 6.95 -14.49 29.52
N ALA A 8 5.62 -14.37 29.60
CA ALA A 8 4.72 -15.50 29.40
C ALA A 8 4.77 -16.06 27.96
N ILE A 9 5.05 -15.21 26.97
CA ILE A 9 5.24 -15.60 25.56
C ILE A 9 6.68 -16.11 25.31
N SER A 10 7.65 -15.83 26.19
CA SER A 10 9.04 -16.28 26.03
C SER A 10 9.31 -17.70 26.54
N GLY A 11 8.39 -18.29 27.33
CA GLY A 11 8.50 -19.66 27.84
C GLY A 11 8.00 -20.75 26.87
N HIS A 12 7.58 -20.38 25.66
CA HIS A 12 7.08 -21.30 24.66
C HIS A 12 7.95 -21.25 23.41
N GLY A 13 8.25 -22.43 22.83
CA GLY A 13 9.12 -22.56 21.66
C GLY A 13 8.67 -21.70 20.47
N PRO A 14 9.55 -21.46 19.48
CA PRO A 14 9.32 -20.54 18.36
C PRO A 14 7.98 -20.75 17.63
N MET A 15 7.43 -21.97 17.66
CA MET A 15 6.11 -22.29 17.11
C MET A 15 4.96 -21.56 17.81
N VAL A 16 4.99 -21.37 19.14
CA VAL A 16 3.89 -20.71 19.86
C VAL A 16 3.86 -19.20 19.58
N LYS A 17 5.03 -18.58 19.38
CA LYS A 17 5.13 -17.17 18.97
C LYS A 17 4.49 -16.95 17.60
N MET A 18 4.67 -17.86 16.65
CA MET A 18 4.00 -17.78 15.34
C MET A 18 2.49 -17.83 15.47
N VAL A 19 1.96 -18.74 16.29
CA VAL A 19 0.52 -18.90 16.47
C VAL A 19 -0.07 -17.59 17.00
N TRP A 20 0.56 -16.96 18.00
CA TRP A 20 0.12 -15.66 18.51
C TRP A 20 0.20 -14.54 17.47
N ILE A 21 1.26 -14.49 16.66
CA ILE A 21 1.42 -13.50 15.59
C ILE A 21 0.35 -13.69 14.52
N LEU A 22 0.15 -14.92 14.04
CA LEU A 22 -0.88 -15.25 13.05
C LEU A 22 -2.28 -14.94 13.58
N LEU A 23 -2.54 -15.23 14.85
CA LEU A 23 -3.82 -14.95 15.49
C LEU A 23 -4.03 -13.44 15.64
N ALA A 24 -3.00 -12.66 15.99
CA ALA A 24 -3.05 -11.20 16.00
C ALA A 24 -3.29 -10.60 14.61
N VAL A 25 -2.68 -11.18 13.57
CA VAL A 25 -2.88 -10.77 12.17
C VAL A 25 -4.31 -11.04 11.72
N VAL A 26 -4.86 -12.21 12.03
CA VAL A 26 -6.25 -12.56 11.73
C VAL A 26 -7.21 -11.63 12.49
N ILE A 27 -6.93 -11.32 13.76
CA ILE A 27 -7.73 -10.35 14.53
C ILE A 27 -7.66 -8.95 13.90
N LEU A 28 -6.48 -8.48 13.52
CA LEU A 28 -6.32 -7.17 12.86
C LEU A 28 -7.02 -7.12 11.51
N ASP A 29 -6.99 -8.22 10.74
CA ASP A 29 -7.68 -8.36 9.47
C ASP A 29 -9.21 -8.34 9.64
N ILE A 30 -9.71 -9.01 10.68
CA ILE A 30 -11.14 -8.96 11.03
C ILE A 30 -11.52 -7.55 11.52
N ALA A 31 -10.70 -6.94 12.38
CA ALA A 31 -10.94 -5.61 12.92
C ALA A 31 -10.92 -4.53 11.83
N SER A 32 -9.97 -4.58 10.89
CA SER A 32 -9.89 -3.66 9.75
C SER A 32 -11.13 -3.78 8.87
N ARG A 33 -11.57 -5.01 8.54
CA ARG A 33 -12.82 -5.25 7.81
C ARG A 33 -14.04 -4.68 8.54
N LEU A 34 -14.12 -4.87 9.86
CA LEU A 34 -15.23 -4.35 10.66
C LEU A 34 -15.21 -2.82 10.74
N LEU A 35 -14.04 -2.21 10.89
CA LEU A 35 -13.85 -0.77 10.87
C LEU A 35 -14.20 -0.17 9.51
N ILE A 36 -13.70 -0.73 8.41
CA ILE A 36 -14.00 -0.29 7.05
C ILE A 36 -15.49 -0.44 6.75
N ARG A 37 -16.14 -1.54 7.17
CA ARG A 37 -17.60 -1.71 7.03
C ARG A 37 -18.40 -0.72 7.88
N LYS A 38 -17.97 -0.45 9.12
CA LYS A 38 -18.60 0.57 9.96
C LYS A 38 -18.43 1.97 9.39
N MET A 39 -17.24 2.30 8.89
CA MET A 39 -16.95 3.57 8.23
C MET A 39 -17.81 3.70 6.96
N ALA A 40 -17.85 2.69 6.10
CA ALA A 40 -18.74 2.67 4.92
C ALA A 40 -20.22 2.87 5.28
N ALA A 41 -20.69 2.25 6.36
CA ALA A 41 -22.07 2.42 6.84
C ALA A 41 -22.33 3.82 7.44
N LEU A 42 -21.31 4.49 7.97
CA LEU A 42 -21.39 5.87 8.48
C LEU A 42 -21.31 6.89 7.33
N THR A 43 -20.51 6.62 6.30
CA THR A 43 -20.32 7.52 5.16
C THR A 43 -21.48 7.50 4.18
N GLN A 44 -22.27 6.42 4.12
CA GLN A 44 -23.57 6.42 3.43
C GLN A 44 -24.56 7.48 3.96
N LYS A 45 -24.33 8.05 5.16
CA LYS A 45 -25.10 9.19 5.69
C LYS A 45 -24.48 10.55 5.38
N SER A 46 -23.26 10.60 4.84
CA SER A 46 -22.53 11.80 4.46
C SER A 46 -22.70 12.09 2.97
N LYS A 47 -22.75 13.36 2.57
CA LYS A 47 -22.90 13.79 1.16
C LYS A 47 -21.56 13.90 0.40
N THR A 48 -20.45 13.48 0.99
CA THR A 48 -19.11 13.81 0.49
C THR A 48 -18.51 12.66 -0.32
N ALA A 49 -18.47 12.82 -1.65
CA ALA A 49 -17.91 11.86 -2.62
C ALA A 49 -16.50 11.37 -2.29
N TRP A 50 -15.71 12.21 -1.63
CA TRP A 50 -14.30 11.97 -1.35
C TRP A 50 -14.09 10.88 -0.29
N ASP A 51 -14.97 10.83 0.71
CA ASP A 51 -14.90 9.83 1.78
C ASP A 51 -15.31 8.45 1.27
N ASP A 52 -16.36 8.38 0.43
CA ASP A 52 -16.84 7.11 -0.12
C ASP A 52 -15.79 6.45 -1.03
N ALA A 53 -15.13 7.25 -1.89
CA ALA A 53 -14.03 6.76 -2.73
C ALA A 53 -12.85 6.25 -1.91
N LEU A 54 -12.48 6.96 -0.83
CA LEU A 54 -11.38 6.58 0.04
C LEU A 54 -11.67 5.24 0.75
N ILE A 55 -12.89 5.06 1.24
CA ILE A 55 -13.28 3.86 2.00
C ILE A 55 -13.38 2.62 1.09
N GLU A 56 -13.92 2.77 -0.12
CA GLU A 56 -14.05 1.67 -1.09
C GLU A 56 -12.69 1.21 -1.64
N SER A 57 -11.74 2.14 -1.76
CA SER A 57 -10.39 1.85 -2.25
C SER A 57 -9.44 1.33 -1.18
N ILE A 58 -9.62 1.72 0.10
CA ILE A 58 -8.81 1.24 1.24
C ILE A 58 -9.07 -0.22 1.61
N GLY A 59 -10.28 -0.73 1.38
CA GLY A 59 -10.71 -2.03 1.92
C GLY A 59 -9.84 -3.23 1.48
N ALA A 60 -9.64 -3.40 0.18
CA ALA A 60 -8.88 -4.55 -0.33
C ALA A 60 -7.36 -4.44 -0.10
N PRO A 61 -6.72 -3.27 -0.24
CA PRO A 61 -5.27 -3.20 -0.12
C PRO A 61 -4.80 -3.26 1.34
N VAL A 62 -5.60 -2.77 2.30
CA VAL A 62 -5.35 -2.99 3.73
C VAL A 62 -5.41 -4.48 4.10
N HIS A 63 -6.36 -5.23 3.53
CA HIS A 63 -6.44 -6.67 3.73
C HIS A 63 -5.15 -7.38 3.29
N TRP A 64 -4.70 -7.13 2.06
CA TRP A 64 -3.47 -7.71 1.53
C TRP A 64 -2.22 -7.29 2.32
N LEU A 65 -2.16 -6.03 2.78
CA LEU A 65 -1.04 -5.53 3.57
C LEU A 65 -0.95 -6.23 4.93
N ILE A 66 -2.09 -6.43 5.62
CA ILE A 66 -2.14 -7.16 6.89
C ILE A 66 -1.67 -8.61 6.69
N TRP A 67 -2.14 -9.29 5.64
CA TRP A 67 -1.74 -10.67 5.34
C TRP A 67 -0.25 -10.79 5.01
N VAL A 68 0.29 -9.92 4.16
CA VAL A 68 1.71 -9.95 3.79
C VAL A 68 2.59 -9.63 4.99
N VAL A 69 2.32 -8.54 5.72
CA VAL A 69 3.12 -8.18 6.89
C VAL A 69 3.06 -9.28 7.94
N GLY A 70 1.86 -9.80 8.20
CA GLY A 70 1.63 -10.86 9.17
C GLY A 70 2.35 -12.17 8.85
N LEU A 71 2.22 -12.64 7.62
CA LEU A 71 2.88 -13.87 7.17
C LEU A 71 4.40 -13.72 7.23
N THR A 72 4.92 -12.56 6.80
CA THR A 72 6.36 -12.37 6.78
C THR A 72 6.94 -12.21 8.19
N VAL A 73 6.24 -11.53 9.12
CA VAL A 73 6.65 -11.47 10.54
C VAL A 73 6.62 -12.86 11.17
N ALA A 74 5.58 -13.67 10.91
CA ALA A 74 5.49 -15.04 11.42
C ALA A 74 6.66 -15.92 10.93
N LEU A 75 7.02 -15.81 9.64
CA LEU A 75 8.16 -16.51 9.06
C LEU A 75 9.51 -16.01 9.62
N GLY A 76 9.65 -14.72 9.90
CA GLY A 76 10.88 -14.17 10.47
C GLY A 76 11.13 -14.58 11.93
N VAL A 77 10.08 -14.64 12.74
CA VAL A 77 10.17 -15.05 14.16
C VAL A 77 10.37 -16.57 14.31
N SER A 78 10.09 -17.34 13.26
CA SER A 78 10.19 -18.79 13.28
C SER A 78 11.59 -19.34 13.56
N GLY A 79 12.63 -18.63 13.11
CA GLY A 79 14.00 -19.16 13.06
C GLY A 79 14.14 -20.46 12.25
N ILE A 80 13.13 -20.86 11.47
CA ILE A 80 13.15 -22.11 10.67
C ILE A 80 14.04 -21.93 9.43
N LEU A 81 14.19 -20.69 8.97
CA LEU A 81 14.89 -20.36 7.74
C LEU A 81 16.38 -20.08 8.05
N PRO A 82 17.31 -20.64 7.26
CA PRO A 82 18.72 -20.27 7.29
C PRO A 82 18.92 -18.75 7.18
N GLU A 83 19.97 -18.20 7.81
CA GLU A 83 20.23 -16.75 7.85
C GLU A 83 20.30 -16.12 6.45
N ASP A 84 20.89 -16.82 5.47
CA ASP A 84 20.94 -16.38 4.07
C ASP A 84 19.55 -16.19 3.45
N ILE A 85 18.60 -17.07 3.83
CA ILE A 85 17.22 -17.02 3.35
C ILE A 85 16.43 -15.94 4.10
N ALA A 86 16.74 -15.69 5.38
CA ALA A 86 16.11 -14.64 6.18
C ALA A 86 16.40 -13.23 5.63
N GLY A 87 17.64 -12.98 5.17
CA GLY A 87 18.01 -11.72 4.52
C GLY A 87 17.24 -11.49 3.21
N MET A 88 17.13 -12.52 2.37
CA MET A 88 16.37 -12.45 1.12
C MET A 88 14.87 -12.26 1.38
N LEU A 89 14.31 -12.91 2.41
CA LEU A 89 12.93 -12.68 2.84
C LEU A 89 12.67 -11.25 3.31
N HIS A 90 13.65 -10.60 3.94
CA HIS A 90 13.51 -9.20 4.36
C HIS A 90 13.37 -8.27 3.15
N VAL A 91 14.26 -8.42 2.16
CA VAL A 91 14.19 -7.66 0.90
C VAL A 91 12.90 -7.95 0.15
N ALA A 92 12.52 -9.23 0.02
CA ALA A 92 11.28 -9.63 -0.63
C ALA A 92 10.05 -9.03 0.06
N ARG A 93 10.02 -8.98 1.40
CA ARG A 93 8.95 -8.33 2.18
C ARG A 93 8.75 -6.89 1.75
N ILE A 94 9.85 -6.12 1.70
CA ILE A 94 9.81 -4.70 1.38
C ILE A 94 9.28 -4.51 -0.03
N LEU A 95 9.76 -5.30 -0.99
CA LEU A 95 9.28 -5.25 -2.38
C LEU A 95 7.79 -5.59 -2.51
N ILE A 96 7.31 -6.62 -1.82
CA ILE A 96 5.87 -6.98 -1.83
C ILE A 96 5.04 -5.87 -1.20
N VAL A 97 5.51 -5.26 -0.10
CA VAL A 97 4.82 -4.13 0.54
C VAL A 97 4.75 -2.92 -0.40
N ILE A 98 5.84 -2.59 -1.10
CA ILE A 98 5.87 -1.52 -2.09
C ILE A 98 4.86 -1.84 -3.21
N ALA A 99 4.89 -3.05 -3.76
CA ALA A 99 3.98 -3.45 -4.83
C ALA A 99 2.50 -3.37 -4.41
N LEU A 100 2.17 -3.83 -3.20
CA LEU A 100 0.84 -3.71 -2.62
C LEU A 100 0.43 -2.26 -2.41
N PHE A 101 1.34 -1.41 -1.96
CA PHE A 101 1.07 0.01 -1.77
C PHE A 101 0.87 0.75 -3.09
N SER A 102 1.64 0.40 -4.14
CA SER A 102 1.43 0.93 -5.49
C SER A 102 0.08 0.47 -6.05
N TRP A 103 -0.30 -0.79 -5.83
CA TRP A 103 -1.61 -1.30 -6.22
C TRP A 103 -2.76 -0.60 -5.47
N PHE A 104 -2.58 -0.34 -4.18
CA PHE A 104 -3.50 0.50 -3.39
C PHE A 104 -3.71 1.86 -4.02
N LEU A 105 -2.62 2.57 -4.34
CA LEU A 105 -2.66 3.89 -4.95
C LEU A 105 -3.37 3.88 -6.31
N PHE A 106 -3.12 2.86 -7.13
CA PHE A 106 -3.82 2.72 -8.42
C PHE A 106 -5.33 2.60 -8.25
N ARG A 107 -5.77 1.74 -7.33
CA ARG A 107 -7.17 1.54 -7.03
C ARG A 107 -7.80 2.80 -6.42
N LEU A 108 -7.07 3.52 -5.57
CA LEU A 108 -7.50 4.80 -5.01
C LEU A 108 -7.71 5.85 -6.12
N ILE A 109 -6.75 6.00 -7.03
CA ILE A 109 -6.85 6.94 -8.16
C ILE A 109 -8.07 6.63 -9.03
N GLU A 110 -8.33 5.36 -9.33
CA GLU A 110 -9.48 4.94 -10.14
C GLU A 110 -10.82 5.17 -9.44
N SER A 111 -10.94 4.73 -8.18
CA SER A 111 -12.17 4.91 -7.38
C SER A 111 -12.50 6.40 -7.24
N PHE A 112 -11.47 7.21 -7.01
CA PHE A 112 -11.62 8.65 -6.89
C PHE A 112 -12.07 9.30 -8.19
N GLY A 113 -11.43 8.98 -9.32
CA GLY A 113 -11.85 9.50 -10.63
C GLY A 113 -13.30 9.15 -10.97
N ASN A 114 -13.70 7.91 -10.71
CA ASN A 114 -15.06 7.44 -10.95
C ASN A 114 -16.09 8.13 -10.03
N ASN A 115 -15.77 8.30 -8.75
CA ASN A 115 -16.68 8.92 -7.80
C ASN A 115 -16.83 10.44 -8.04
N LEU A 116 -15.75 11.12 -8.42
CA LEU A 116 -15.76 12.54 -8.80
C LEU A 116 -16.73 12.78 -9.98
N VAL A 117 -16.61 11.95 -11.02
CA VAL A 117 -17.49 12.02 -12.19
C VAL A 117 -18.94 11.69 -11.79
N GLY A 118 -19.15 10.66 -10.96
CA GLY A 118 -20.47 10.24 -10.50
C GLY A 118 -21.21 11.33 -9.71
N THR A 119 -20.59 11.89 -8.68
CA THR A 119 -21.24 12.90 -7.81
C THR A 119 -21.46 14.24 -8.47
N THR A 120 -20.57 14.68 -9.37
CA THR A 120 -20.79 15.93 -10.12
C THR A 120 -21.91 15.80 -11.14
N THR A 121 -22.00 14.64 -11.83
CA THR A 121 -23.13 14.34 -12.72
C THR A 121 -24.47 14.34 -11.97
N LEU A 122 -24.49 13.77 -10.74
CA LEU A 122 -25.69 13.75 -9.89
C LEU A 122 -26.09 15.13 -9.35
N SER A 123 -25.14 16.06 -9.22
CA SER A 123 -25.38 17.44 -8.74
C SER A 123 -25.72 18.42 -9.88
N GLY A 124 -25.89 17.94 -11.11
CA GLY A 124 -26.19 18.77 -12.29
C GLY A 124 -24.98 19.53 -12.86
N GLY A 125 -23.77 19.26 -12.37
CA GLY A 125 -22.54 19.83 -12.89
C GLY A 125 -21.94 18.97 -14.01
N THR A 126 -21.29 19.62 -14.97
CA THR A 126 -20.52 18.93 -16.03
C THR A 126 -19.04 18.95 -15.65
N ILE A 127 -18.50 17.78 -15.28
CA ILE A 127 -17.05 17.56 -15.21
C ILE A 127 -16.59 16.94 -16.52
N ASP A 128 -15.49 17.48 -17.07
CA ASP A 128 -14.84 16.91 -18.23
C ASP A 128 -14.12 15.60 -17.83
N ARG A 129 -14.68 14.48 -18.27
CA ARG A 129 -14.12 13.14 -18.06
C ARG A 129 -12.73 13.00 -18.65
N SER A 130 -12.41 13.73 -19.73
CA SER A 130 -11.10 13.73 -20.36
C SER A 130 -10.03 14.26 -19.40
N LEU A 131 -10.33 15.36 -18.69
CA LEU A 131 -9.40 15.93 -17.70
C LEU A 131 -9.16 14.99 -16.53
N VAL A 132 -10.20 14.33 -16.03
CA VAL A 132 -10.08 13.35 -14.93
C VAL A 132 -9.25 12.13 -15.36
N ASP A 133 -9.44 11.64 -16.58
CA ASP A 133 -8.67 10.51 -17.12
C ASP A 133 -7.19 10.87 -17.34
N ILE A 134 -6.91 12.05 -17.92
CA ILE A 134 -5.54 12.55 -18.11
C ILE A 134 -4.84 12.73 -16.76
N ALA A 135 -5.51 13.36 -15.78
CA ALA A 135 -4.97 13.53 -14.44
C ALA A 135 -4.68 12.18 -13.77
N SER A 136 -5.60 11.22 -13.88
CA SER A 136 -5.44 9.87 -13.33
C SER A 136 -4.23 9.15 -13.94
N LYS A 137 -4.06 9.24 -15.26
CA LYS A 137 -2.91 8.66 -15.96
C LYS A 137 -1.60 9.30 -15.53
N LEU A 138 -1.56 10.62 -15.35
CA LEU A 138 -0.38 11.34 -14.89
C LEU A 138 0.02 10.93 -13.47
N ILE A 139 -0.95 10.85 -12.54
CA ILE A 139 -0.68 10.43 -11.17
C ILE A 139 -0.23 8.96 -11.15
N LYS A 140 -0.87 8.07 -11.92
CA LYS A 140 -0.45 6.67 -12.04
C LYS A 140 1.00 6.56 -12.53
N LEU A 141 1.41 7.38 -13.50
CA LEU A 141 2.80 7.42 -13.96
C LEU A 141 3.76 7.79 -12.82
N ILE A 142 3.44 8.81 -12.03
CA ILE A 142 4.26 9.21 -10.87
C ILE A 142 4.39 8.05 -9.87
N VAL A 143 3.28 7.37 -9.57
CA VAL A 143 3.27 6.22 -8.65
C VAL A 143 4.17 5.09 -9.17
N VAL A 144 4.15 4.78 -10.48
CA VAL A 144 5.06 3.78 -11.08
C VAL A 144 6.52 4.18 -10.90
N VAL A 145 6.85 5.42 -11.24
CA VAL A 145 8.23 5.91 -11.14
C VAL A 145 8.73 5.82 -9.69
N LEU A 146 7.92 6.26 -8.72
CA LEU A 146 8.25 6.14 -7.31
C LEU A 146 8.39 4.69 -6.85
N ALA A 147 7.49 3.81 -7.27
CA ALA A 147 7.55 2.38 -6.93
C ALA A 147 8.84 1.73 -7.43
N VAL A 148 9.23 2.03 -8.67
CA VAL A 148 10.47 1.52 -9.28
C VAL A 148 11.68 2.08 -8.54
N LEU A 149 11.71 3.39 -8.25
CA LEU A 149 12.82 4.02 -7.54
C LEU A 149 13.04 3.42 -6.14
N ILE A 150 11.97 3.27 -5.37
CA ILE A 150 12.04 2.70 -4.01
C ILE A 150 12.42 1.21 -4.08
N SER A 151 11.92 0.47 -5.07
CA SER A 151 12.29 -0.94 -5.28
C SER A 151 13.78 -1.08 -5.61
N MET A 152 14.30 -0.23 -6.49
CA MET A 152 15.73 -0.20 -6.82
C MET A 152 16.58 0.20 -5.61
N GLN A 153 16.17 1.20 -4.84
CA GLN A 153 16.86 1.56 -3.59
C GLN A 153 16.93 0.38 -2.62
N THR A 154 15.83 -0.38 -2.50
CA THR A 154 15.76 -1.55 -1.63
C THR A 154 16.73 -2.66 -2.07
N LEU A 155 16.99 -2.77 -3.37
CA LEU A 155 17.97 -3.69 -3.94
C LEU A 155 19.42 -3.18 -3.84
N GLY A 156 19.65 -1.99 -3.27
CA GLY A 156 20.98 -1.40 -3.08
C GLY A 156 21.47 -0.53 -4.24
N PHE A 157 20.62 -0.22 -5.22
CA PHE A 157 20.96 0.76 -6.26
C PHE A 157 20.93 2.19 -5.70
N SER A 158 21.81 3.06 -6.22
CA SER A 158 21.87 4.44 -5.77
C SER A 158 20.76 5.29 -6.42
N LEU A 159 19.87 5.81 -5.57
CA LEU A 159 18.85 6.79 -5.97
C LEU A 159 19.47 8.05 -6.59
N THR A 160 20.61 8.47 -6.04
CA THR A 160 21.36 9.64 -6.52
C THR A 160 21.79 9.48 -7.98
N GLY A 161 22.19 8.27 -8.39
CA GLY A 161 22.53 7.98 -9.79
C GLY A 161 21.31 8.11 -10.70
N LEU A 162 20.19 7.49 -10.33
CA LEU A 162 18.96 7.57 -11.12
C LEU A 162 18.39 9.00 -11.19
N LEU A 163 18.46 9.77 -10.10
CA LEU A 163 18.03 11.17 -10.08
C LEU A 163 18.93 12.06 -10.93
N ALA A 164 20.25 11.82 -10.93
CA ALA A 164 21.18 12.52 -11.80
C ALA A 164 20.88 12.25 -13.29
N PHE A 165 20.61 10.99 -13.65
CA PHE A 165 20.17 10.64 -15.01
C PHE A 165 18.79 11.22 -15.35
N GLY A 166 17.85 11.22 -14.41
CA GLY A 166 16.52 11.82 -14.59
C GLY A 166 16.58 13.32 -14.85
N GLY A 167 17.47 14.04 -14.14
CA GLY A 167 17.69 15.47 -14.35
C GLY A 167 18.25 15.79 -15.73
N ILE A 168 19.29 15.08 -16.18
CA ILE A 168 19.90 15.28 -17.51
C ILE A 168 18.95 14.83 -18.63
N GLY A 169 18.29 13.68 -18.46
CA GLY A 169 17.35 13.14 -19.44
C GLY A 169 16.08 13.99 -19.63
N GLY A 170 15.63 14.68 -18.57
CA GLY A 170 14.53 15.65 -18.64
C GLY A 170 14.88 16.87 -19.49
N LEU A 171 16.09 17.41 -19.33
CA LEU A 171 16.58 18.55 -20.11
C LEU A 171 16.78 18.21 -21.59
N ALA A 172 17.23 17.00 -21.91
CA ALA A 172 17.43 16.57 -23.29
C ALA A 172 16.16 16.63 -24.14
N LYS A 173 14.99 16.22 -23.60
CA LYS A 173 13.71 16.35 -24.30
C LYS A 173 13.29 17.80 -24.54
N VAL A 174 13.63 18.70 -23.61
CA VAL A 174 13.33 20.14 -23.72
C VAL A 174 14.18 20.79 -24.82
N PHE A 175 15.45 20.39 -24.96
CA PHE A 175 16.29 20.84 -26.07
C PHE A 175 15.90 20.23 -27.41
N ALA A 176 15.37 19.00 -27.44
CA ALA A 176 14.93 18.35 -28.67
C ALA A 176 13.60 18.90 -29.24
N ALA A 177 12.82 19.60 -28.42
CA ALA A 177 11.56 20.22 -28.82
C ALA A 177 11.72 21.66 -29.34
N LYS A 178 12.96 22.17 -29.43
CA LYS A 178 13.33 23.48 -29.95
C LYS A 178 14.19 23.34 -31.20
#